data_AF-A0A3N1WTB8-F1
#
_entry.id   AF-A0A3N1WTB8-F1
#
_cell.length_a   1.000
_cell.length_b   1.000
_cell.length_c   1.000
_cell.angle_alpha   90.00
_cell.angle_beta   90.00
_cell.angle_gamma   90.00
#
_symmetry.space_group_name_H-M   'P 1'
#
loop_
_entity.id
_entity.type
_entity.pdbx_description
1 polymer ?
#
loop_
_entity_poly.entity_id
_entity_poly.type
_entity_poly.pdbx_seq_one_letter_code
_entity_poly.pdbx_strand_id
1 'polypeptide(L)'
;MTPARSNLASFTAAFTRYIHQHPKSLSATLAVCMLTSGATAFAVATLGPDASDLPVHQVLETVTPQVTELSPLSAADVLPFTLYRSETVRNGDSVDSLLTRLGVADTAAAAFLRRDATVRQQILGRTGRTIQAETDDRNALSKLTVRWVDDDSGNFKRLVVTPEAQPAGSVGTRVFTSRIESAPLVATERIGGGIITSSLFASMDAANLPDRLTTEFAEIFSNKIDFHNDLRKGDRFSIVYEALEADGEPMSTGRILSAEFVNKGVAHNAMWFQADASQKGAYYAFNGDSLQSSYLSSPLQFSRVTSGFSRRFHPIQKQWKAHTGVDFGAPTGTPVRTVGDGVVDFAGRQTGYGNVIFIKHNATQTTVYAHLSKINVSKGQKVAQGQNIGLVGATGWATGPHLHFELRVSGQFKDPLNIAQYSEGRKLPASQRAGFERQVALSRINLNAAATIQQASAQ
;
A
#
# COMPACT_ATOMS: atom_id res chain seq x y z
N MET A 1 13.76 -60.03 -75.29
CA MET A 1 15.17 -59.57 -75.33
C MET A 1 15.19 -58.14 -75.83
N THR A 2 15.45 -57.17 -74.94
CA THR A 2 16.13 -55.88 -75.23
C THR A 2 16.30 -55.08 -73.92
N PRO A 3 17.35 -54.24 -73.81
CA PRO A 3 17.96 -53.83 -72.56
C PRO A 3 17.52 -52.42 -72.12
N ALA A 4 17.03 -52.29 -70.88
CA ALA A 4 16.76 -50.98 -70.26
C ALA A 4 17.37 -50.82 -68.86
N ARG A 5 18.15 -51.80 -68.36
CA ARG A 5 18.64 -51.81 -66.97
C ARG A 5 20.10 -51.39 -66.78
N SER A 6 20.87 -51.12 -67.83
CA SER A 6 22.31 -50.80 -67.71
C SER A 6 22.65 -49.32 -67.48
N ASN A 7 21.71 -48.38 -67.70
CA ASN A 7 22.01 -46.94 -67.59
C ASN A 7 21.77 -46.37 -66.18
N LEU A 8 20.96 -47.03 -65.34
CA LEU A 8 20.69 -46.54 -63.99
C LEU A 8 21.87 -46.81 -63.03
N ALA A 9 22.53 -47.96 -63.17
CA ALA A 9 23.63 -48.36 -62.29
C ALA A 9 24.92 -47.57 -62.56
N SER A 10 25.18 -47.18 -63.81
CA SER A 10 26.32 -46.32 -64.15
C SER A 10 26.10 -44.87 -63.68
N PHE A 11 24.87 -44.39 -63.74
CA PHE A 11 24.51 -43.07 -63.23
C PHE A 11 24.63 -42.99 -61.71
N THR A 12 24.14 -43.99 -60.97
CA THR A 12 24.27 -44.01 -59.50
C THR A 12 25.72 -44.10 -59.05
N ALA A 13 26.55 -44.91 -59.70
CA ALA A 13 27.97 -45.00 -59.37
C ALA A 13 28.75 -43.70 -59.65
N ALA A 14 28.45 -43.03 -60.77
CA ALA A 14 29.06 -41.74 -61.11
C ALA A 14 28.63 -40.63 -60.14
N PHE A 15 27.35 -40.62 -59.76
CA PHE A 15 26.78 -39.65 -58.82
C PHE A 15 27.36 -39.79 -57.40
N THR A 16 27.48 -41.03 -56.90
CA THR A 16 28.09 -41.29 -55.59
C THR A 16 29.56 -40.86 -55.55
N ARG A 17 30.31 -41.06 -56.63
CA ARG A 17 31.71 -40.63 -56.73
C ARG A 17 31.84 -39.10 -56.78
N TYR A 18 30.91 -38.41 -57.43
CA TYR A 18 30.85 -36.94 -57.47
C TYR A 18 30.57 -36.33 -56.09
N ILE A 19 29.64 -36.91 -55.32
CA ILE A 19 29.31 -36.47 -53.96
C ILE A 19 30.53 -36.58 -53.03
N HIS A 20 31.33 -37.64 -53.16
CA HIS A 20 32.54 -37.82 -52.34
C HIS A 20 33.68 -36.87 -52.72
N GLN A 21 33.81 -36.47 -53.98
CA GLN A 21 34.92 -35.62 -54.44
C GLN A 21 34.69 -34.12 -54.19
N HIS A 22 33.42 -33.67 -54.13
CA HIS A 22 33.11 -32.24 -54.00
C HIS A 22 32.13 -31.88 -52.87
N PRO A 23 32.36 -32.32 -51.62
CA PRO A 23 31.41 -32.14 -50.51
C PRO A 23 31.13 -30.66 -50.21
N LYS A 24 32.16 -29.79 -50.27
CA LYS A 24 32.02 -28.35 -50.00
C LYS A 24 31.19 -27.61 -51.06
N SER A 25 31.28 -28.03 -52.32
CA SER A 25 30.48 -27.42 -53.40
C SER A 25 29.01 -27.79 -53.27
N LEU A 26 28.73 -29.04 -52.90
CA LEU A 26 27.38 -29.56 -52.75
C LEU A 26 26.67 -28.93 -51.54
N SER A 27 27.40 -28.75 -50.43
CA SER A 27 26.92 -27.99 -49.27
C SER A 27 26.65 -26.52 -49.62
N ALA A 28 27.51 -25.89 -50.44
CA ALA A 28 27.30 -24.51 -50.89
C ALA A 28 26.08 -24.39 -51.82
N THR A 29 25.88 -25.33 -52.76
CA THR A 29 24.70 -25.33 -53.63
C THR A 29 23.42 -25.61 -52.84
N LEU A 30 23.47 -26.50 -51.84
CA LEU A 30 22.33 -26.76 -50.96
C LEU A 30 22.00 -25.54 -50.07
N ALA A 31 23.02 -24.83 -49.56
CA ALA A 31 22.86 -23.61 -48.78
C ALA A 31 22.30 -22.46 -49.64
N VAL A 32 22.77 -22.30 -50.88
CA VAL A 32 22.23 -21.32 -51.84
C VAL A 32 20.78 -21.68 -52.20
N CYS A 33 20.48 -22.96 -52.46
CA CYS A 33 19.11 -23.40 -52.68
C CYS A 33 18.22 -23.09 -51.47
N MET A 34 18.64 -23.41 -50.24
CA MET A 34 17.87 -23.10 -49.04
C MET A 34 17.71 -21.61 -48.75
N LEU A 35 18.69 -20.77 -49.11
CA LEU A 35 18.58 -19.31 -49.00
C LEU A 35 17.65 -18.71 -50.05
N THR A 36 17.56 -19.32 -51.25
CA THR A 36 16.64 -18.87 -52.31
C THR A 36 15.22 -19.44 -52.18
N SER A 37 15.05 -20.60 -51.54
CA SER A 37 13.74 -21.24 -51.32
C SER A 37 13.16 -21.00 -49.92
N GLY A 38 13.95 -20.42 -49.00
CA GLY A 38 13.57 -20.14 -47.62
C GLY A 38 12.87 -18.79 -47.45
N ALA A 39 11.76 -18.59 -48.15
CA ALA A 39 10.86 -17.46 -47.90
C ALA A 39 9.39 -17.84 -48.15
N THR A 40 8.94 -18.96 -47.59
CA THR A 40 7.50 -19.14 -47.34
C THR A 40 7.18 -18.48 -46.01
N ALA A 41 7.11 -17.15 -46.01
CA ALA A 41 6.34 -16.45 -45.00
C ALA A 41 4.88 -16.86 -45.23
N PHE A 42 4.29 -17.60 -44.28
CA PHE A 42 2.83 -17.67 -44.19
C PHE A 42 2.35 -16.28 -43.76
N ALA A 43 2.28 -15.35 -44.72
CA ALA A 43 1.36 -14.25 -44.63
C ALA A 43 -0.02 -14.90 -44.67
N VAL A 44 -0.68 -14.97 -43.53
CA VAL A 44 -2.13 -15.19 -43.48
C VAL A 44 -2.73 -13.96 -44.13
N ALA A 45 -2.83 -13.98 -45.47
CA ALA A 45 -3.59 -12.99 -46.19
C ALA A 45 -5.02 -13.14 -45.74
N THR A 46 -5.52 -12.16 -44.99
CA THR A 46 -6.94 -12.03 -44.71
C THR A 46 -7.63 -11.86 -46.06
N LEU A 47 -8.19 -12.93 -46.61
CA LEU A 47 -8.97 -12.92 -47.86
C LEU A 47 -10.37 -12.28 -47.68
N GLY A 48 -10.57 -11.54 -46.59
CA GLY A 48 -11.72 -10.67 -46.41
C GLY A 48 -11.37 -9.26 -46.90
N PRO A 49 -12.34 -8.50 -47.44
CA PRO A 49 -12.14 -7.07 -47.63
C PRO A 49 -11.69 -6.43 -46.31
N ASP A 50 -10.83 -5.40 -46.39
CA ASP A 50 -10.45 -4.62 -45.21
C ASP A 50 -11.74 -4.14 -44.53
N ALA A 51 -11.80 -4.20 -43.20
CA ALA A 51 -13.02 -3.87 -42.45
C ALA A 51 -13.46 -2.41 -42.70
N SER A 52 -12.52 -1.57 -43.16
CA SER A 52 -12.72 -0.20 -43.62
C SER A 52 -13.44 -0.08 -44.98
N ASP A 53 -13.38 -1.11 -45.82
CA ASP A 53 -13.97 -1.15 -47.17
C ASP A 53 -15.34 -1.84 -47.21
N LEU A 54 -15.81 -2.38 -46.07
CA LEU A 54 -17.17 -2.92 -45.97
C LEU A 54 -18.19 -1.77 -46.01
N PRO A 55 -19.24 -1.85 -46.83
CA PRO A 55 -20.28 -0.83 -46.87
C PRO A 55 -20.97 -0.75 -45.50
N VAL A 56 -20.71 0.33 -44.77
CA VAL A 56 -21.39 0.64 -43.51
C VAL A 56 -22.80 1.11 -43.85
N HIS A 57 -23.77 0.21 -43.72
CA HIS A 57 -25.17 0.59 -43.74
C HIS A 57 -25.54 1.12 -42.36
N GLN A 58 -25.81 2.42 -42.26
CA GLN A 58 -26.36 3.01 -41.05
C GLN A 58 -27.82 2.56 -40.92
N VAL A 59 -28.05 1.53 -40.11
CA VAL A 59 -29.41 1.11 -39.75
C VAL A 59 -29.87 1.99 -38.60
N LEU A 60 -30.70 2.99 -38.90
CA LEU A 60 -31.48 3.68 -37.87
C LEU A 60 -32.62 2.76 -37.46
N GLU A 61 -32.33 1.82 -36.56
CA GLU A 61 -33.38 1.11 -35.85
C GLU A 61 -33.89 2.04 -34.76
N THR A 62 -35.08 2.61 -34.98
CA THR A 62 -35.79 3.28 -33.90
C THR A 62 -36.27 2.18 -32.98
N VAL A 63 -35.47 1.84 -31.98
CA VAL A 63 -35.90 1.02 -30.86
C VAL A 63 -37.00 1.82 -30.21
N THR A 64 -38.25 1.51 -30.57
CA THR A 64 -39.38 1.95 -29.78
C THR A 64 -39.23 1.10 -28.53
N PRO A 65 -38.82 1.65 -27.37
CA PRO A 65 -38.80 0.85 -26.18
C PRO A 65 -40.20 0.27 -26.06
N GLN A 66 -40.33 -1.05 -25.98
CA GLN A 66 -41.50 -1.65 -25.38
C GLN A 66 -41.41 -1.26 -23.89
N VAL A 67 -41.68 0.02 -23.61
CA VAL A 67 -42.33 0.40 -22.38
C VAL A 67 -43.69 -0.27 -22.56
N THR A 68 -43.79 -1.53 -22.15
CA THR A 68 -45.06 -2.03 -21.62
C THR A 68 -45.55 -0.88 -20.77
N GLU A 69 -46.64 -0.22 -21.18
CA GLU A 69 -47.22 0.85 -20.39
C GLU A 69 -47.14 0.38 -18.95
N LEU A 70 -46.29 1.04 -18.16
CA LEU A 70 -46.18 0.70 -16.75
C LEU A 70 -47.57 1.04 -16.24
N SER A 71 -48.45 0.03 -16.17
CA SER A 71 -49.69 0.12 -15.43
C SER A 71 -49.32 0.84 -14.14
N PRO A 72 -49.92 1.99 -13.82
CA PRO A 72 -49.53 2.74 -12.64
C PRO A 72 -49.54 1.74 -11.50
N LEU A 73 -48.36 1.47 -10.93
CA LEU A 73 -48.20 0.53 -9.82
C LEU A 73 -49.27 0.94 -8.82
N SER A 74 -50.24 0.05 -8.61
CA SER A 74 -51.28 0.34 -7.63
C SER A 74 -50.57 0.48 -6.28
N ALA A 75 -51.08 1.29 -5.35
CA ALA A 75 -50.45 1.42 -4.03
C ALA A 75 -50.29 0.08 -3.29
N ALA A 76 -50.94 -1.00 -3.78
CA ALA A 76 -50.84 -2.36 -3.29
C ALA A 76 -49.64 -3.16 -3.86
N ASP A 77 -48.97 -2.68 -4.91
CA ASP A 77 -47.84 -3.35 -5.57
C ASP A 77 -46.46 -2.82 -5.14
N VAL A 78 -46.40 -1.95 -4.13
CA VAL A 78 -45.14 -1.47 -3.56
C VAL A 78 -44.51 -2.63 -2.78
N LEU A 79 -43.55 -3.30 -3.40
CA LEU A 79 -42.74 -4.31 -2.73
C LEU A 79 -42.03 -3.67 -1.53
N PRO A 80 -42.02 -4.32 -0.35
CA PRO A 80 -41.31 -3.82 0.80
C PRO A 80 -39.81 -3.69 0.45
N PHE A 81 -39.21 -2.55 0.78
CA PHE A 81 -37.80 -2.29 0.55
C PHE A 81 -37.11 -1.85 1.84
N THR A 82 -35.80 -2.10 1.92
CA THR A 82 -34.95 -1.64 3.02
C THR A 82 -34.10 -0.47 2.53
N LEU A 83 -34.16 0.65 3.25
CA LEU A 83 -33.29 1.80 3.02
C LEU A 83 -32.05 1.70 3.91
N TYR A 84 -30.88 1.89 3.31
CA TYR A 84 -29.60 1.94 4.02
C TYR A 84 -29.12 3.40 4.06
N ARG A 85 -28.92 3.95 5.26
CA ARG A 85 -28.37 5.30 5.44
C ARG A 85 -27.20 5.28 6.41
N SER A 86 -26.16 6.05 6.11
CA SER A 86 -24.94 6.14 6.91
C SER A 86 -24.64 7.59 7.29
N GLU A 87 -24.30 7.84 8.54
CA GLU A 87 -23.99 9.17 9.08
C GLU A 87 -22.85 9.10 10.11
N THR A 88 -22.05 10.16 10.18
CA THR A 88 -20.97 10.29 11.18
C THR A 88 -21.47 11.03 12.42
N VAL A 89 -21.22 10.50 13.62
CA VAL A 89 -21.57 11.19 14.88
C VAL A 89 -20.79 12.49 15.00
N ARG A 90 -21.51 13.60 15.15
CA ARG A 90 -20.95 14.94 15.30
C ARG A 90 -20.90 15.34 16.78
N ASN A 91 -20.05 16.30 17.09
CA ASN A 91 -20.01 16.87 18.43
C ASN A 91 -21.34 17.55 18.75
N GLY A 92 -21.95 17.20 19.88
CA GLY A 92 -23.25 17.71 20.30
C GLY A 92 -24.47 17.00 19.70
N ASP A 93 -24.28 15.92 18.91
CA ASP A 93 -25.41 15.11 18.43
C ASP A 93 -26.22 14.55 19.61
N SER A 94 -27.53 14.78 19.60
CA SER A 94 -28.51 14.03 20.39
C SER A 94 -29.02 12.83 19.59
N VAL A 95 -29.64 11.86 20.27
CA VAL A 95 -30.33 10.72 19.62
C VAL A 95 -31.28 11.21 18.53
N ASP A 96 -32.08 12.23 18.83
CA ASP A 96 -33.07 12.79 17.91
C ASP A 96 -32.43 13.41 16.67
N SER A 97 -31.40 14.24 16.85
CA SER A 97 -30.70 14.88 15.72
C SER A 97 -30.00 13.86 14.83
N LEU A 98 -29.44 12.81 15.42
CA LEU A 98 -28.77 11.73 14.71
C LEU A 98 -29.78 10.88 13.93
N LEU A 99 -30.88 10.45 14.55
CA LEU A 99 -31.93 9.69 13.89
C LEU A 99 -32.57 10.47 12.76
N THR A 100 -32.78 11.78 12.93
CA THR A 100 -33.31 12.66 11.89
C THR A 100 -32.39 12.68 10.66
N ARG A 101 -31.08 12.75 10.86
CA ARG A 101 -30.09 12.71 9.76
C ARG A 101 -30.00 11.35 9.10
N LEU A 102 -30.11 10.27 9.88
CA LEU A 102 -30.28 8.90 9.37
C LEU A 102 -31.66 8.69 8.72
N GLY A 103 -32.53 9.69 8.76
CA GLY A 103 -33.91 9.69 8.29
C GLY A 103 -34.75 8.56 8.91
N VAL A 104 -34.47 8.21 10.16
CA VAL A 104 -35.23 7.24 10.95
C VAL A 104 -36.40 7.97 11.61
N ALA A 105 -37.62 7.49 11.36
CA ALA A 105 -38.85 8.06 11.90
C ALA A 105 -39.55 7.04 12.83
N ASP A 106 -38.88 6.70 13.94
CA ASP A 106 -39.35 5.68 14.89
C ASP A 106 -39.25 6.17 16.34
N THR A 107 -40.40 6.48 16.94
CA THR A 107 -40.48 7.02 18.31
C THR A 107 -40.07 5.99 19.37
N ALA A 108 -40.32 4.70 19.12
CA ALA A 108 -39.93 3.62 20.02
C ALA A 108 -38.41 3.41 19.98
N ALA A 109 -37.80 3.44 18.79
CA ALA A 109 -36.34 3.42 18.65
C ALA A 109 -35.69 4.62 19.34
N ALA A 110 -36.21 5.83 19.13
CA ALA A 110 -35.70 7.04 19.78
C ALA A 110 -35.79 6.95 21.31
N ALA A 111 -36.91 6.44 21.86
CA ALA A 111 -37.06 6.22 23.30
C ALA A 111 -36.04 5.21 23.85
N PHE A 112 -35.83 4.10 23.14
CA PHE A 112 -34.85 3.07 23.52
C PHE A 112 -33.42 3.62 23.51
N LEU A 113 -32.99 4.23 22.40
CA LEU A 113 -31.63 4.73 22.24
C LEU A 113 -31.25 5.82 23.27
N ARG A 114 -32.22 6.62 23.76
CA ARG A 114 -31.98 7.59 24.82
C ARG A 114 -31.72 6.95 26.19
N ARG A 115 -32.31 5.79 26.46
CA ARG A 115 -32.25 5.12 27.78
C ARG A 115 -31.09 4.13 27.88
N ASP A 116 -30.85 3.39 26.80
CA ASP A 116 -29.83 2.34 26.75
C ASP A 116 -28.43 2.89 27.06
N ALA A 117 -27.76 2.29 28.05
CA ALA A 117 -26.46 2.76 28.53
C ALA A 117 -25.34 2.49 27.51
N THR A 118 -25.41 1.36 26.81
CA THR A 118 -24.43 0.95 25.79
C THR A 118 -24.46 1.90 24.61
N VAL A 119 -25.65 2.23 24.12
CA VAL A 119 -25.88 3.22 23.06
C VAL A 119 -25.32 4.58 23.47
N ARG A 120 -25.65 5.09 24.66
CA ARG A 120 -25.13 6.38 25.12
C ARG A 120 -23.60 6.40 25.18
N GLN A 121 -22.99 5.33 25.69
CA GLN A 121 -21.54 5.25 25.82
C GLN A 121 -20.82 5.12 24.47
N GLN A 122 -21.39 4.36 23.52
CA GLN A 122 -20.72 4.02 22.27
C GLN A 122 -21.11 4.90 21.08
N ILE A 123 -22.25 5.60 21.15
CA ILE A 123 -22.73 6.49 20.10
C ILE A 123 -22.54 7.94 20.53
N LEU A 124 -23.30 8.41 21.52
CA LEU A 124 -23.34 9.83 21.88
C LEU A 124 -22.04 10.34 22.51
N GLY A 125 -21.28 9.46 23.18
CA GLY A 125 -19.98 9.81 23.77
C GLY A 125 -18.79 9.75 22.80
N ARG A 126 -19.00 9.41 21.53
CA ARG A 126 -17.93 9.07 20.57
C ARG A 126 -18.14 9.75 19.23
N THR A 127 -17.65 10.99 19.11
CA THR A 127 -17.64 11.74 17.86
C THR A 127 -16.76 11.07 16.80
N GLY A 128 -17.09 11.25 15.53
CA GLY A 128 -16.36 10.70 14.39
C GLY A 128 -16.70 9.26 14.02
N ARG A 129 -17.52 8.54 14.82
CA ARG A 129 -17.97 7.19 14.47
C ARG A 129 -19.02 7.23 13.36
N THR A 130 -18.89 6.33 12.39
CA THR A 130 -19.92 6.12 11.37
C THR A 130 -20.99 5.16 11.89
N ILE A 131 -22.24 5.53 11.67
CA ILE A 131 -23.44 4.80 12.09
C ILE A 131 -24.24 4.49 10.85
N GLN A 132 -24.69 3.25 10.75
CA GLN A 132 -25.53 2.78 9.66
C GLN A 132 -26.90 2.41 10.20
N ALA A 133 -27.96 2.93 9.57
CA ALA A 133 -29.34 2.56 9.84
C ALA A 133 -29.94 1.85 8.63
N GLU A 134 -30.63 0.75 8.91
CA GLU A 134 -31.49 0.02 7.99
C GLU A 134 -32.93 0.31 8.41
N THR A 135 -33.73 0.89 7.52
CA THR A 135 -35.15 1.19 7.77
C THR A 135 -36.06 0.54 6.75
N ASP A 136 -37.31 0.30 7.14
CA ASP A 136 -38.36 -0.12 6.20
C ASP A 136 -38.88 1.07 5.35
N ASP A 137 -39.89 0.78 4.52
CA ASP A 137 -40.60 1.72 3.65
C ASP A 137 -41.28 2.88 4.40
N ARG A 138 -41.48 2.75 5.72
CA ARG A 138 -42.03 3.77 6.62
C ARG A 138 -40.96 4.53 7.39
N ASN A 139 -39.69 4.32 7.06
CA ASN A 139 -38.53 4.81 7.81
C ASN A 139 -38.48 4.31 9.28
N ALA A 140 -39.17 3.22 9.62
CA ALA A 140 -39.06 2.61 10.94
C ALA A 140 -37.77 1.79 11.05
N LEU A 141 -37.15 1.78 12.23
CA LEU A 141 -35.80 1.23 12.37
C LEU A 141 -35.83 -0.29 12.41
N SER A 142 -35.22 -0.93 11.42
CA SER A 142 -35.03 -2.38 11.36
C SER A 142 -33.70 -2.80 11.98
N LYS A 143 -32.65 -2.01 11.78
CA LYS A 143 -31.34 -2.28 12.39
C LYS A 143 -30.50 -1.02 12.44
N LEU A 144 -29.80 -0.78 13.55
CA LEU A 144 -28.78 0.25 13.66
C LEU A 144 -27.46 -0.42 14.04
N THR A 145 -26.41 -0.12 13.28
CA THR A 145 -25.08 -0.69 13.47
C THR A 145 -24.04 0.41 13.61
N VAL A 146 -23.18 0.28 14.62
CA VAL A 146 -22.00 1.14 14.80
C VAL A 146 -20.78 0.25 14.94
N ARG A 147 -19.73 0.51 14.17
CA ARG A 147 -18.51 -0.30 14.12
C ARG A 147 -17.33 0.54 14.59
N TRP A 148 -16.41 -0.06 15.33
CA TRP A 148 -15.17 0.57 15.73
C TRP A 148 -14.08 -0.45 16.02
N VAL A 149 -12.84 0.02 16.00
CA VAL A 149 -11.64 -0.73 16.39
C VAL A 149 -11.13 -0.10 17.68
N ASP A 150 -10.88 -0.90 18.72
CA ASP A 150 -10.38 -0.41 20.01
C ASP A 150 -8.84 -0.42 20.07
N ASP A 151 -8.19 -1.33 19.35
CA ASP A 151 -6.75 -1.58 19.36
C ASP A 151 -6.28 -2.24 18.05
N ASP A 152 -4.97 -2.47 17.94
CA ASP A 152 -4.38 -3.19 16.80
C ASP A 152 -4.52 -4.73 16.92
N SER A 153 -5.53 -5.24 17.65
CA SER A 153 -5.72 -6.70 17.84
C SER A 153 -6.15 -7.44 16.58
N GLY A 154 -6.50 -6.73 15.51
CA GLY A 154 -7.05 -7.30 14.28
C GLY A 154 -8.55 -7.62 14.36
N ASN A 155 -9.21 -7.28 15.47
CA ASN A 155 -10.65 -7.41 15.63
C ASN A 155 -11.33 -6.04 15.64
N PHE A 156 -12.60 -6.02 15.23
CA PHE A 156 -13.49 -4.88 15.42
C PHE A 156 -14.63 -5.25 16.35
N LYS A 157 -15.22 -4.24 16.98
CA LYS A 157 -16.47 -4.36 17.72
C LYS A 157 -17.59 -3.70 16.95
N ARG A 158 -18.78 -4.28 17.06
CA ARG A 158 -20.01 -3.66 16.56
C ARG A 158 -21.09 -3.64 17.61
N LEU A 159 -21.74 -2.49 17.77
CA LEU A 159 -23.00 -2.37 18.47
C LEU A 159 -24.12 -2.57 17.45
N VAL A 160 -25.00 -3.53 17.71
CA VAL A 160 -26.17 -3.80 16.89
C VAL A 160 -27.43 -3.53 17.73
N VAL A 161 -28.31 -2.69 17.22
CA VAL A 161 -29.64 -2.42 17.78
C VAL A 161 -30.68 -2.92 16.80
N THR A 162 -31.56 -3.81 17.25
CA THR A 162 -32.62 -4.43 16.44
C THR A 162 -33.92 -4.49 17.23
N PRO A 163 -35.09 -4.41 16.56
CA PRO A 163 -36.36 -4.68 17.21
C PRO A 163 -36.42 -6.16 17.63
N GLU A 164 -37.08 -6.45 18.75
CA GLU A 164 -37.41 -7.82 19.14
C GLU A 164 -38.43 -8.40 18.16
N ALA A 165 -38.31 -9.71 17.89
CA ALA A 165 -39.28 -10.41 17.05
C ALA A 165 -40.66 -10.39 17.73
N GLN A 166 -41.61 -9.70 17.11
CA GLN A 166 -43.01 -9.72 17.56
C GLN A 166 -43.79 -10.75 16.74
N PRO A 167 -44.69 -11.53 17.37
CA PRO A 167 -45.61 -12.41 16.64
C PRO A 167 -46.41 -11.63 15.61
N ALA A 168 -46.63 -12.23 14.44
CA ALA A 168 -47.43 -11.61 13.37
C ALA A 168 -48.83 -11.22 13.90
N GLY A 169 -49.21 -9.96 13.73
CA GLY A 169 -50.49 -9.41 14.23
C GLY A 169 -50.45 -8.79 15.63
N SER A 170 -49.29 -8.74 16.29
CA SER A 170 -49.15 -8.02 17.57
C SER A 170 -49.27 -6.51 17.33
N VAL A 171 -50.25 -5.87 17.99
CA VAL A 171 -50.39 -4.42 18.04
C VAL A 171 -49.82 -3.94 19.36
N GLY A 172 -48.59 -3.40 19.32
CA GLY A 172 -47.90 -2.89 20.50
C GLY A 172 -46.67 -2.08 20.14
N THR A 173 -46.16 -1.30 21.08
CA THR A 173 -44.92 -0.54 20.91
C THR A 173 -43.77 -1.50 20.58
N ARG A 174 -42.99 -1.21 19.54
CA ARG A 174 -41.79 -1.98 19.19
C ARG A 174 -40.80 -1.95 20.35
N VAL A 175 -40.33 -3.10 20.78
CA VAL A 175 -39.26 -3.24 21.79
C VAL A 175 -37.95 -3.44 21.06
N PHE A 176 -36.88 -2.81 21.52
CA PHE A 176 -35.55 -2.91 20.93
C PHE A 176 -34.57 -3.53 21.90
N THR A 177 -33.57 -4.21 21.36
CA THR A 177 -32.43 -4.75 22.10
C THR A 177 -31.13 -4.22 21.53
N SER A 178 -30.11 -4.11 22.38
CA SER A 178 -28.76 -3.74 21.98
C SER A 178 -27.78 -4.85 22.39
N ARG A 179 -26.77 -5.10 21.56
CA ARG A 179 -25.68 -6.03 21.89
C ARG A 179 -24.38 -5.61 21.23
N ILE A 180 -23.27 -5.90 21.90
CA ILE A 180 -21.93 -5.72 21.32
C ILE A 180 -21.41 -7.08 20.89
N GLU A 181 -20.97 -7.16 19.64
CA GLU A 181 -20.31 -8.32 19.07
C GLU A 181 -18.86 -7.96 18.72
N SER A 182 -17.98 -8.96 18.74
CA SER A 182 -16.59 -8.83 18.29
C SER A 182 -16.36 -9.81 17.14
N ALA A 183 -15.71 -9.34 16.08
CA ALA A 183 -15.40 -10.16 14.90
C ALA A 183 -14.03 -9.75 14.33
N PRO A 184 -13.34 -10.66 13.61
CA PRO A 184 -12.07 -10.33 12.96
C PRO A 184 -12.29 -9.35 11.81
N LEU A 185 -11.34 -8.45 11.62
CA LEU A 185 -11.25 -7.65 10.41
C LEU A 185 -10.89 -8.55 9.23
N VAL A 186 -11.49 -8.28 8.08
CA VAL A 186 -11.18 -8.98 6.83
C VAL A 186 -10.28 -8.09 5.99
N ALA A 187 -9.09 -8.58 5.64
CA ALA A 187 -8.20 -7.87 4.73
C ALA A 187 -8.69 -8.05 3.29
N THR A 188 -8.96 -6.94 2.62
CA THR A 188 -9.29 -6.88 1.18
C THR A 188 -8.22 -6.10 0.44
N GLU A 189 -7.95 -6.46 -0.81
CA GLU A 189 -6.99 -5.73 -1.64
C GLU A 189 -7.67 -4.49 -2.24
N ARG A 190 -7.01 -3.33 -2.11
CA ARG A 190 -7.38 -2.09 -2.79
C ARG A 190 -6.22 -1.55 -3.59
N ILE A 191 -6.55 -0.78 -4.62
CA ILE A 191 -5.58 -0.17 -5.51
C ILE A 191 -5.76 1.34 -5.52
N GLY A 192 -4.66 2.06 -5.66
CA GLY A 192 -4.62 3.51 -5.76
C GLY A 192 -3.41 3.98 -6.55
N GLY A 193 -3.41 5.23 -6.95
CA GLY A 193 -2.33 5.82 -7.73
C GLY A 193 -2.57 7.29 -8.01
N GLY A 194 -1.54 7.97 -8.48
CA GLY A 194 -1.63 9.39 -8.77
C GLY A 194 -0.35 10.00 -9.34
N ILE A 195 -0.46 11.27 -9.72
CA ILE A 195 0.64 12.08 -10.24
C ILE A 195 1.12 13.01 -9.14
N ILE A 196 2.44 13.12 -9.04
CA ILE A 196 3.09 14.11 -8.21
C ILE A 196 2.87 15.51 -8.78
N THR A 197 2.19 16.37 -8.01
CA THR A 197 1.97 17.78 -8.35
C THR A 197 2.84 18.73 -7.54
N SER A 198 2.98 18.47 -6.24
CA SER A 198 3.72 19.33 -5.29
C SER A 198 4.59 18.52 -4.32
N SER A 199 4.00 17.54 -3.61
CA SER A 199 4.71 16.62 -2.72
C SER A 199 4.09 15.22 -2.78
N LEU A 200 4.83 14.21 -2.32
CA LEU A 200 4.30 12.84 -2.20
C LEU A 200 3.04 12.82 -1.31
N PHE A 201 3.11 13.45 -0.14
CA PHE A 201 2.01 13.51 0.82
C PHE A 201 0.77 14.17 0.24
N ALA A 202 0.91 15.35 -0.36
CA ALA A 202 -0.22 16.06 -0.95
C ALA A 202 -0.86 15.26 -2.10
N SER A 203 -0.05 14.53 -2.88
CA SER A 203 -0.55 13.78 -4.04
C SER A 203 -1.21 12.46 -3.62
N MET A 204 -0.74 11.81 -2.55
CA MET A 204 -1.38 10.62 -1.99
C MET A 204 -2.66 10.97 -1.22
N ASP A 205 -2.68 12.11 -0.50
CA ASP A 205 -3.89 12.64 0.13
C ASP A 205 -4.97 12.99 -0.92
N ALA A 206 -4.58 13.66 -2.02
CA ALA A 206 -5.48 13.92 -3.15
C ALA A 206 -6.02 12.64 -3.82
N ALA A 207 -5.33 11.51 -3.67
CA ALA A 207 -5.77 10.20 -4.13
C ALA A 207 -6.63 9.44 -3.09
N ASN A 208 -7.03 10.11 -1.99
CA ASN A 208 -7.75 9.54 -0.86
C ASN A 208 -7.02 8.36 -0.20
N LEU A 209 -5.68 8.36 -0.21
CA LEU A 209 -4.87 7.34 0.44
C LEU A 209 -4.56 7.76 1.89
N PRO A 210 -4.76 6.86 2.88
CA PRO A 210 -4.45 7.15 4.28
C PRO A 210 -2.97 7.48 4.53
N ASP A 211 -2.70 8.46 5.40
CA ASP A 211 -1.34 8.96 5.74
C ASP A 211 -0.33 7.86 6.12
N ARG A 212 -0.80 6.79 6.74
CA ARG A 212 0.02 5.63 7.10
C ARG A 212 0.68 5.01 5.86
N LEU A 213 -0.07 4.87 4.76
CA LEU A 213 0.45 4.34 3.51
C LEU A 213 1.49 5.26 2.91
N THR A 214 1.30 6.58 2.98
CA THR A 214 2.27 7.56 2.48
C THR A 214 3.61 7.44 3.20
N THR A 215 3.56 7.30 4.52
CA THR A 215 4.76 7.10 5.34
C THR A 215 5.45 5.79 5.00
N GLU A 216 4.70 4.69 4.92
CA GLU A 216 5.22 3.37 4.56
C GLU A 216 5.82 3.37 3.14
N PHE A 217 5.16 3.99 2.18
CA PHE A 217 5.64 4.14 0.80
C PHE A 217 6.97 4.89 0.74
N ALA A 218 7.07 6.02 1.45
CA ALA A 218 8.30 6.79 1.52
C ALA A 218 9.44 5.97 2.15
N GLU A 219 9.15 5.17 3.17
CA GLU A 219 10.12 4.29 3.83
C GLU A 219 10.61 3.17 2.90
N ILE A 220 9.71 2.49 2.17
CA ILE A 220 10.04 1.41 1.23
C ILE A 220 11.04 1.87 0.16
N PHE A 221 10.84 3.08 -0.39
CA PHE A 221 11.68 3.59 -1.48
C PHE A 221 12.82 4.51 -1.01
N SER A 222 12.96 4.75 0.30
CA SER A 222 13.95 5.69 0.84
C SER A 222 15.40 5.38 0.47
N ASN A 223 15.74 4.11 0.23
CA ASN A 223 17.08 3.71 -0.23
C ASN A 223 17.36 4.02 -1.70
N LYS A 224 16.34 4.33 -2.48
CA LYS A 224 16.41 4.54 -3.93
C LYS A 224 16.07 5.97 -4.34
N ILE A 225 15.24 6.65 -3.56
CA ILE A 225 14.67 7.95 -3.91
C ILE A 225 14.67 8.84 -2.67
N ASP A 226 15.29 10.01 -2.78
CA ASP A 226 15.11 11.07 -1.81
C ASP A 226 13.86 11.88 -2.18
N PHE A 227 12.72 11.58 -1.56
CA PHE A 227 11.45 12.26 -1.84
C PHE A 227 11.46 13.78 -1.55
N HIS A 228 12.47 14.31 -0.87
CA HIS A 228 12.62 15.75 -0.72
C HIS A 228 13.30 16.41 -1.92
N ASN A 229 14.30 15.74 -2.50
CA ASN A 229 15.19 16.33 -3.50
C ASN A 229 14.95 15.80 -4.93
N ASP A 230 14.60 14.54 -5.06
CA ASP A 230 14.45 13.83 -6.35
C ASP A 230 13.06 13.97 -6.96
N LEU A 231 12.08 14.37 -6.15
CA LEU A 231 10.70 14.49 -6.55
C LEU A 231 10.51 15.55 -7.65
N ARG A 232 9.75 15.19 -8.71
CA ARG A 232 9.42 16.10 -9.80
C ARG A 232 7.94 16.05 -10.13
N LYS A 233 7.41 17.19 -10.58
CA LYS A 233 6.05 17.27 -11.11
C LYS A 233 5.93 16.34 -12.32
N GLY A 234 4.92 15.48 -12.33
CA GLY A 234 4.71 14.48 -13.38
C GLY A 234 5.27 13.10 -13.08
N ASP A 235 6.05 12.93 -12.01
CA ASP A 235 6.33 11.60 -11.47
C ASP A 235 5.01 10.92 -11.08
N ARG A 236 4.94 9.59 -11.14
CA ARG A 236 3.72 8.83 -10.82
C ARG A 236 3.97 7.80 -9.74
N PHE A 237 2.94 7.49 -8.98
CA PHE A 237 2.94 6.37 -8.05
C PHE A 237 1.73 5.47 -8.29
N SER A 238 1.90 4.20 -7.98
CA SER A 238 0.84 3.18 -7.99
C SER A 238 1.03 2.30 -6.77
N ILE A 239 -0.06 1.93 -6.11
CA ILE A 239 -0.05 1.22 -4.83
C ILE A 239 -1.18 0.19 -4.82
N VAL A 240 -0.85 -1.00 -4.31
CA VAL A 240 -1.80 -2.05 -3.95
C VAL A 240 -1.62 -2.28 -2.46
N TYR A 241 -2.69 -2.23 -1.68
CA TYR A 241 -2.62 -2.26 -0.23
C TYR A 241 -3.80 -3.02 0.38
N GLU A 242 -3.66 -3.43 1.63
CA GLU A 242 -4.73 -4.05 2.40
C GLU A 242 -5.65 -2.97 2.99
N ALA A 243 -6.95 -3.06 2.72
CA ALA A 243 -7.98 -2.41 3.53
C ALA A 243 -8.51 -3.43 4.54
N LEU A 244 -8.56 -3.04 5.82
CA LEU A 244 -9.12 -3.89 6.87
C LEU A 244 -10.60 -3.53 7.03
N GLU A 245 -11.46 -4.42 6.58
CA GLU A 245 -12.89 -4.21 6.50
C GLU A 245 -13.64 -4.91 7.64
N ALA A 246 -14.75 -4.29 8.05
CA ALA A 246 -15.73 -4.84 8.96
C ALA A 246 -17.09 -4.84 8.27
N ASP A 247 -17.62 -6.04 7.99
CA ASP A 247 -18.89 -6.21 7.26
C ASP A 247 -18.93 -5.48 5.89
N GLY A 248 -17.81 -5.45 5.17
CA GLY A 248 -17.68 -4.76 3.87
C GLY A 248 -17.39 -3.26 3.97
N GLU A 249 -17.30 -2.70 5.17
CA GLU A 249 -16.93 -1.30 5.39
C GLU A 249 -15.44 -1.18 5.76
N PRO A 250 -14.64 -0.35 5.08
CA PRO A 250 -13.22 -0.15 5.42
C PRO A 250 -13.08 0.58 6.76
N MET A 251 -12.49 -0.08 7.76
CA MET A 251 -12.29 0.47 9.11
C MET A 251 -10.89 1.04 9.30
N SER A 252 -9.89 0.38 8.73
CA SER A 252 -8.51 0.81 8.82
C SER A 252 -7.72 0.28 7.63
N THR A 253 -6.43 0.58 7.61
CA THR A 253 -5.54 0.17 6.52
C THR A 253 -4.50 -0.79 7.06
N GLY A 254 -4.29 -1.88 6.32
CA GLY A 254 -3.20 -2.83 6.56
C GLY A 254 -1.92 -2.37 5.85
N ARG A 255 -1.17 -3.32 5.29
CA ARG A 255 0.14 -3.05 4.68
C ARG A 255 0.04 -2.72 3.19
N ILE A 256 1.14 -2.21 2.64
CA ILE A 256 1.35 -2.16 1.20
C ILE A 256 1.70 -3.56 0.69
N LEU A 257 0.93 -4.08 -0.26
CA LEU A 257 1.19 -5.38 -0.90
C LEU A 257 2.18 -5.22 -2.04
N SER A 258 1.99 -4.20 -2.87
CA SER A 258 2.96 -3.81 -3.90
C SER A 258 2.87 -2.32 -4.20
N ALA A 259 3.96 -1.75 -4.70
CA ALA A 259 4.04 -0.36 -5.05
C ALA A 259 4.98 -0.14 -6.23
N GLU A 260 4.70 0.90 -7.01
CA GLU A 260 5.60 1.43 -8.04
C GLU A 260 5.69 2.94 -7.90
N PHE A 261 6.90 3.48 -8.00
CA PHE A 261 7.17 4.89 -8.18
C PHE A 261 7.98 5.10 -9.46
N VAL A 262 7.53 5.97 -10.35
CA VAL A 262 8.27 6.29 -11.55
C VAL A 262 8.81 7.70 -11.45
N ASN A 263 10.12 7.79 -11.22
CA ASN A 263 10.89 9.03 -11.12
C ASN A 263 11.67 9.22 -12.42
N LYS A 264 11.50 10.36 -13.10
CA LYS A 264 12.27 10.68 -14.33
C LYS A 264 12.21 9.56 -15.39
N GLY A 265 11.08 8.88 -15.49
CA GLY A 265 10.85 7.75 -16.42
C GLY A 265 11.42 6.40 -15.97
N VAL A 266 12.11 6.32 -14.83
CA VAL A 266 12.64 5.06 -14.27
C VAL A 266 11.67 4.51 -13.25
N ALA A 267 11.22 3.27 -13.46
CA ALA A 267 10.29 2.59 -12.56
C ALA A 267 11.04 1.91 -11.40
N HIS A 268 10.67 2.28 -10.18
CA HIS A 268 11.09 1.65 -8.93
C HIS A 268 9.91 0.89 -8.37
N ASN A 269 10.04 -0.42 -8.21
CA ASN A 269 8.95 -1.29 -7.74
C ASN A 269 9.30 -1.93 -6.41
N ALA A 270 8.27 -2.27 -5.65
CA ALA A 270 8.35 -2.96 -4.37
C ALA A 270 7.18 -3.95 -4.24
N MET A 271 7.44 -5.08 -3.61
CA MET A 271 6.44 -6.07 -3.26
C MET A 271 6.71 -6.61 -1.87
N TRP A 272 5.68 -6.67 -1.04
CA TRP A 272 5.72 -7.43 0.20
C TRP A 272 5.78 -8.91 -0.13
N PHE A 273 6.78 -9.61 0.39
CA PHE A 273 6.92 -11.05 0.24
C PHE A 273 7.20 -11.71 1.57
N GLN A 274 6.48 -12.79 1.82
CA GLN A 274 6.65 -13.65 2.98
C GLN A 274 6.52 -15.10 2.49
N ALA A 275 7.61 -15.86 2.56
CA ALA A 275 7.62 -17.23 2.04
C ALA A 275 6.77 -18.19 2.89
N ASP A 276 6.72 -17.95 4.20
CA ASP A 276 5.96 -18.74 5.16
C ASP A 276 5.45 -17.82 6.29
N ALA A 277 4.26 -18.07 6.82
CA ALA A 277 3.67 -17.30 7.90
C ALA A 277 4.54 -17.25 9.18
N SER A 278 5.42 -18.25 9.38
CA SER A 278 6.39 -18.32 10.47
C SER A 278 7.63 -17.43 10.27
N GLN A 279 7.91 -16.99 9.04
CA GLN A 279 9.03 -16.11 8.71
C GLN A 279 8.58 -14.65 8.73
N LYS A 280 9.45 -13.71 9.15
CA LYS A 280 9.18 -12.28 9.01
C LYS A 280 9.17 -11.92 7.52
N GLY A 281 8.07 -11.37 7.01
CA GLY A 281 8.01 -10.85 5.65
C GLY A 281 8.85 -9.58 5.46
N ALA A 282 9.13 -9.25 4.20
CA ALA A 282 9.96 -8.12 3.82
C ALA A 282 9.55 -7.55 2.46
N TYR A 283 9.95 -6.32 2.18
CA TYR A 283 9.80 -5.71 0.86
C TYR A 283 10.98 -6.03 -0.05
N TYR A 284 10.68 -6.44 -1.28
CA TYR A 284 11.68 -6.71 -2.32
C TYR A 284 11.31 -6.00 -3.61
N ALA A 285 12.32 -5.59 -4.38
CA ALA A 285 12.15 -5.20 -5.76
C ALA A 285 11.84 -6.46 -6.59
N PHE A 286 11.19 -6.30 -7.73
CA PHE A 286 10.78 -7.39 -8.62
C PHE A 286 11.95 -8.25 -9.17
N ASN A 287 13.19 -7.76 -9.05
CA ASN A 287 14.39 -8.51 -9.37
C ASN A 287 14.88 -9.42 -8.22
N GLY A 288 14.23 -9.37 -7.05
CA GLY A 288 14.56 -10.13 -5.85
C GLY A 288 15.52 -9.44 -4.88
N ASP A 289 15.92 -8.19 -5.14
CA ASP A 289 16.73 -7.41 -4.21
C ASP A 289 15.88 -6.92 -3.04
N SER A 290 16.32 -7.11 -1.79
CA SER A 290 15.63 -6.56 -0.62
C SER A 290 15.60 -5.03 -0.68
N LEU A 291 14.40 -4.48 -0.54
CA LEU A 291 14.17 -3.06 -0.29
C LEU A 291 14.05 -2.75 1.19
N GLN A 292 13.89 -3.78 2.03
CA GLN A 292 13.97 -3.61 3.46
C GLN A 292 15.36 -3.12 3.83
N SER A 293 15.45 -1.82 4.08
CA SER A 293 16.62 -1.21 4.64
C SER A 293 16.81 -1.74 6.05
N SER A 294 18.02 -2.12 6.43
CA SER A 294 18.40 -2.31 7.83
C SER A 294 18.16 -1.03 8.66
N TYR A 295 17.96 0.11 7.99
CA TYR A 295 17.77 1.43 8.59
C TYR A 295 16.61 2.23 7.98
N LEU A 296 15.73 2.78 8.80
CA LEU A 296 14.79 3.84 8.45
C LEU A 296 15.58 5.09 8.06
N SER A 297 15.03 5.86 7.14
CA SER A 297 15.60 7.13 6.68
C SER A 297 15.58 8.23 7.75
N SER A 298 14.69 8.14 8.74
CA SER A 298 14.60 9.12 9.82
C SER A 298 14.26 8.50 11.18
N PRO A 299 14.90 8.97 12.27
CA PRO A 299 14.59 8.56 13.65
C PRO A 299 13.30 9.22 14.20
N LEU A 300 12.60 10.05 13.42
CA LEU A 300 11.33 10.67 13.77
C LEU A 300 10.29 10.34 12.68
N GLN A 301 9.02 10.22 13.06
CA GLN A 301 7.92 9.95 12.12
C GLN A 301 7.60 11.18 11.25
N PHE A 302 7.78 12.38 11.81
CA PHE A 302 7.65 13.66 11.12
C PHE A 302 8.81 14.55 11.55
N SER A 303 9.61 15.04 10.61
CA SER A 303 10.67 15.99 10.97
C SER A 303 11.07 16.88 9.80
N ARG A 304 11.44 18.11 10.13
CA ARG A 304 12.29 18.95 9.30
C ARG A 304 13.72 18.82 9.82
N VAL A 305 14.68 18.58 8.94
CA VAL A 305 16.10 18.72 9.28
C VAL A 305 16.34 20.19 9.60
N THR A 306 16.73 20.50 10.83
CA THR A 306 17.01 21.89 11.24
C THR A 306 18.49 22.25 11.09
N SER A 307 19.39 21.27 11.12
CA SER A 307 20.82 21.45 10.81
C SER A 307 21.42 20.14 10.32
N GLY A 308 22.14 20.18 9.20
CA GLY A 308 22.80 19.02 8.59
C GLY A 308 24.17 18.65 9.21
N PHE A 309 24.81 17.63 8.63
CA PHE A 309 26.14 17.15 8.98
C PHE A 309 27.22 18.03 8.32
N SER A 310 27.80 18.99 9.05
CA SER A 310 28.89 19.86 8.57
C SER A 310 29.64 20.57 9.71
N ARG A 311 30.76 21.26 9.42
CA ARG A 311 31.44 22.12 10.41
C ARG A 311 30.54 23.30 10.75
N ARG A 312 30.24 23.52 12.04
CA ARG A 312 29.45 24.67 12.52
C ARG A 312 30.23 25.53 13.50
N PHE A 313 29.92 26.81 13.50
CA PHE A 313 30.39 27.73 14.54
C PHE A 313 29.64 27.45 15.85
N HIS A 314 30.37 27.13 16.92
CA HIS A 314 29.82 26.82 18.24
C HIS A 314 29.47 28.12 18.98
N PRO A 315 28.19 28.48 19.20
CA PRO A 315 27.81 29.81 19.69
C PRO A 315 28.35 30.11 21.09
N ILE A 316 28.58 29.08 21.91
CA ILE A 316 29.10 29.22 23.29
C ILE A 316 30.65 29.25 23.32
N GLN A 317 31.32 28.57 22.39
CA GLN A 317 32.79 28.38 22.42
C GLN A 317 33.49 29.22 21.34
N LYS A 318 32.72 29.91 20.48
CA LYS A 318 33.17 30.77 19.37
C LYS A 318 34.21 30.11 18.44
N GLN A 319 34.09 28.81 18.19
CA GLN A 319 34.99 28.04 17.33
C GLN A 319 34.22 27.18 16.32
N TRP A 320 34.81 26.92 15.16
CA TRP A 320 34.27 26.00 14.15
C TRP A 320 34.49 24.55 14.58
N LYS A 321 33.43 23.88 15.04
CA LYS A 321 33.43 22.49 15.49
C LYS A 321 32.68 21.61 14.49
N ALA A 322 33.21 20.42 14.19
CA ALA A 322 32.50 19.44 13.39
C ALA A 322 31.19 19.05 14.10
N HIS A 323 30.06 19.19 13.39
CA HIS A 323 28.80 18.61 13.84
C HIS A 323 28.83 17.11 13.50
N THR A 324 28.83 16.25 14.52
CA THR A 324 29.05 14.81 14.39
C THR A 324 27.79 14.01 14.01
N GLY A 325 26.69 14.72 13.76
CA GLY A 325 25.38 14.16 13.47
C GLY A 325 24.49 15.14 12.71
N VAL A 326 23.18 14.89 12.75
CA VAL A 326 22.12 15.72 12.17
C VAL A 326 21.15 16.11 13.28
N ASP A 327 20.73 17.37 13.30
CA ASP A 327 19.76 17.88 14.27
C ASP A 327 18.38 17.97 13.62
N PHE A 328 17.43 17.19 14.18
CA PHE A 328 16.03 17.24 13.80
C PHE A 328 15.24 18.06 14.82
N GLY A 329 14.77 19.23 14.40
CA GLY A 329 13.96 20.09 15.25
C GLY A 329 12.55 19.53 15.40
N ALA A 330 12.14 19.28 16.64
CA ALA A 330 10.82 18.78 16.98
C ALA A 330 10.43 19.21 18.40
N PRO A 331 9.12 19.40 18.71
CA PRO A 331 8.69 19.74 20.06
C PRO A 331 9.14 18.70 21.11
N THR A 332 9.40 19.15 22.34
CA THR A 332 9.65 18.26 23.48
C THR A 332 8.51 17.27 23.63
N GLY A 333 8.83 15.99 23.83
CA GLY A 333 7.84 14.92 23.94
C GLY A 333 7.57 14.17 22.62
N THR A 334 8.06 14.66 21.48
CA THR A 334 7.94 13.94 20.20
C THR A 334 8.58 12.55 20.30
N PRO A 335 7.90 11.45 19.92
CA PRO A 335 8.47 10.12 19.96
C PRO A 335 9.70 9.97 19.06
N VAL A 336 10.76 9.35 19.60
CA VAL A 336 11.99 9.00 18.89
C VAL A 336 12.01 7.50 18.69
N ARG A 337 12.24 7.07 17.44
CA ARG A 337 12.30 5.64 17.06
C ARG A 337 13.73 5.23 16.71
N THR A 338 14.07 3.97 16.99
CA THR A 338 15.33 3.40 16.47
C THR A 338 15.22 3.23 14.96
N VAL A 339 16.25 3.64 14.22
CA VAL A 339 16.25 3.48 12.76
C VAL A 339 16.46 2.04 12.33
N GLY A 340 17.03 1.17 13.16
CA GLY A 340 17.28 -0.23 12.79
C GLY A 340 17.09 -1.20 13.94
N ASP A 341 16.97 -2.49 13.61
CA ASP A 341 17.04 -3.57 14.59
C ASP A 341 18.39 -3.50 15.33
N GLY A 342 18.41 -3.75 16.63
CA GLY A 342 19.66 -3.67 17.38
C GLY A 342 19.55 -3.99 18.86
N VAL A 343 20.63 -3.73 19.58
CA VAL A 343 20.73 -3.87 21.03
C VAL A 343 21.17 -2.54 21.62
N VAL A 344 20.49 -2.10 22.68
CA VAL A 344 20.85 -0.88 23.41
C VAL A 344 22.19 -1.08 24.11
N ASP A 345 23.23 -0.42 23.63
CA ASP A 345 24.59 -0.50 24.18
C ASP A 345 24.74 0.42 25.41
N PHE A 346 24.08 1.58 25.37
CA PHE A 346 24.01 2.54 26.48
C PHE A 346 22.66 3.27 26.48
N ALA A 347 22.12 3.50 27.67
CA ALA A 347 20.96 4.35 27.91
C ALA A 347 21.15 5.07 29.24
N GLY A 348 21.27 6.39 29.21
CA GLY A 348 21.56 7.18 30.41
C GLY A 348 21.90 8.63 30.09
N ARG A 349 22.59 9.30 31.02
CA ARG A 349 22.97 10.71 30.87
C ARG A 349 24.47 10.84 30.63
N GLN A 350 24.85 11.63 29.62
CA GLN A 350 26.23 11.99 29.33
C GLN A 350 26.38 13.51 29.20
N THR A 351 27.53 14.04 29.65
CA THR A 351 27.85 15.46 29.51
C THR A 351 27.85 15.86 28.04
N GLY A 352 27.24 17.01 27.71
CA GLY A 352 27.06 17.46 26.33
C GLY A 352 25.80 16.87 25.68
N TYR A 353 25.68 15.55 25.57
CA TYR A 353 24.50 14.90 24.95
C TYR A 353 23.22 15.00 25.79
N GLY A 354 23.32 15.18 27.11
CA GLY A 354 22.16 15.07 27.99
C GLY A 354 21.72 13.62 28.13
N ASN A 355 20.41 13.36 28.11
CA ASN A 355 19.90 12.00 28.05
C ASN A 355 20.14 11.45 26.64
N VAL A 356 20.77 10.29 26.58
CA VAL A 356 21.28 9.70 25.33
C VAL A 356 21.11 8.19 25.31
N ILE A 357 20.84 7.66 24.13
CA ILE A 357 20.74 6.23 23.83
C ILE A 357 21.73 5.90 22.71
N PHE A 358 22.48 4.82 22.88
CA PHE A 358 23.35 4.23 21.87
C PHE A 358 22.79 2.87 21.50
N ILE A 359 22.58 2.62 20.21
CA ILE A 359 22.05 1.36 19.70
C ILE A 359 23.09 0.75 18.77
N LYS A 360 23.56 -0.43 19.12
CA LYS A 360 24.46 -1.23 18.28
C LYS A 360 23.63 -2.12 17.37
N HIS A 361 23.78 -1.94 16.06
CA HIS A 361 23.03 -2.68 15.05
C HIS A 361 23.78 -3.92 14.57
N ASN A 362 25.10 -3.80 14.41
CA ASN A 362 25.99 -4.90 14.08
C ASN A 362 27.40 -4.67 14.64
N ALA A 363 28.39 -5.46 14.21
CA ALA A 363 29.77 -5.36 14.68
C ALA A 363 30.40 -3.97 14.45
N THR A 364 29.97 -3.25 13.41
CA THR A 364 30.59 -2.00 12.96
C THR A 364 29.67 -0.77 13.07
N GLN A 365 28.35 -0.95 13.17
CA GLN A 365 27.40 0.14 13.04
C GLN A 365 26.64 0.43 14.35
N THR A 366 26.67 1.70 14.76
CA THR A 366 26.00 2.21 15.96
C THR A 366 25.28 3.52 15.64
N THR A 367 24.07 3.70 16.17
CA THR A 367 23.36 4.98 16.13
C THR A 367 23.24 5.61 17.51
N VAL A 368 23.20 6.94 17.57
CA VAL A 368 23.13 7.71 18.82
C VAL A 368 21.98 8.68 18.76
N TYR A 369 21.20 8.75 19.84
CA TYR A 369 19.99 9.58 19.97
C TYR A 369 20.13 10.42 21.24
N ALA A 370 20.37 11.72 21.09
CA ALA A 370 20.72 12.61 22.20
C ALA A 370 19.69 13.74 22.44
N HIS A 371 19.93 14.51 23.50
CA HIS A 371 19.08 15.60 24.00
C HIS A 371 17.68 15.17 24.43
N LEU A 372 17.46 13.88 24.71
CA LEU A 372 16.15 13.33 25.01
C LEU A 372 15.56 13.95 26.29
N SER A 373 14.23 14.13 26.34
CA SER A 373 13.53 14.46 27.59
C SER A 373 13.30 13.21 28.43
N LYS A 374 13.05 12.07 27.78
CA LYS A 374 12.80 10.78 28.42
C LYS A 374 13.44 9.63 27.63
N ILE A 375 13.97 8.66 28.36
CA ILE A 375 14.48 7.39 27.82
C ILE A 375 13.43 6.31 28.15
N ASN A 376 13.02 5.52 27.15
CA ASN A 376 12.01 4.46 27.29
C ASN A 376 12.61 3.04 27.20
N VAL A 377 13.93 2.92 27.14
CA VAL A 377 14.65 1.64 26.99
C VAL A 377 15.82 1.54 27.96
N SER A 378 16.29 0.31 28.19
CA SER A 378 17.40 0.01 29.11
C SER A 378 18.57 -0.64 28.39
N LYS A 379 19.78 -0.50 28.94
CA LYS A 379 20.98 -1.19 28.43
C LYS A 379 20.75 -2.70 28.31
N GLY A 380 21.17 -3.28 27.19
CA GLY A 380 21.01 -4.71 26.87
C GLY A 380 19.66 -5.07 26.23
N GLN A 381 18.69 -4.15 26.19
CA GLN A 381 17.40 -4.40 25.56
C GLN A 381 17.54 -4.57 24.04
N LYS A 382 16.94 -5.63 23.49
CA LYS A 382 16.74 -5.78 22.04
C LYS A 382 15.64 -4.84 21.59
N VAL A 383 15.88 -4.13 20.51
CA VAL A 383 14.93 -3.19 19.93
C VAL A 383 14.72 -3.50 18.45
N ALA A 384 13.47 -3.41 18.01
CA ALA A 384 13.11 -3.57 16.62
C ALA A 384 13.15 -2.21 15.91
N GLN A 385 13.50 -2.21 14.62
CA GLN A 385 13.39 -1.05 13.74
C GLN A 385 12.01 -0.38 13.91
N GLY A 386 12.01 0.95 14.07
CA GLY A 386 10.79 1.74 14.28
C GLY A 386 10.25 1.77 15.71
N GLN A 387 10.78 0.94 16.63
CA GLN A 387 10.37 0.95 18.02
C GLN A 387 10.67 2.31 18.69
N ASN A 388 9.69 2.84 19.43
CA ASN A 388 9.87 4.04 20.25
C ASN A 388 10.88 3.77 21.38
N ILE A 389 11.98 4.51 21.40
CA ILE A 389 13.09 4.37 22.34
C ILE A 389 13.19 5.52 23.35
N GLY A 390 12.54 6.65 23.08
CA GLY A 390 12.63 7.84 23.91
C GLY A 390 11.81 9.00 23.34
N LEU A 391 11.88 10.15 24.00
CA LEU A 391 11.15 11.35 23.59
C LEU A 391 12.12 12.51 23.39
N VAL A 392 11.89 13.32 22.36
CA VAL A 392 12.66 14.55 22.08
C VAL A 392 12.65 15.48 23.29
N GLY A 393 13.74 16.19 23.51
CA GLY A 393 13.87 17.18 24.57
C GLY A 393 14.94 18.23 24.25
N ALA A 394 15.48 18.84 25.30
CA ALA A 394 16.56 19.82 25.23
C ALA A 394 17.57 19.60 26.37
N THR A 395 17.82 18.34 26.76
CA THR A 395 18.77 18.05 27.84
C THR A 395 20.22 18.14 27.37
N GLY A 396 21.16 18.46 28.27
CA GLY A 396 22.57 18.64 27.89
C GLY A 396 22.82 19.99 27.24
N TRP A 397 23.68 20.05 26.23
CA TRP A 397 24.02 21.26 25.49
C TRP A 397 23.10 21.42 24.29
N ALA A 398 21.86 21.84 24.55
CA ALA A 398 20.85 22.12 23.54
C ALA A 398 20.35 23.57 23.66
N THR A 399 20.21 24.27 22.55
CA THR A 399 19.67 25.64 22.52
C THR A 399 18.14 25.68 22.50
N GLY A 400 17.51 24.54 22.20
CA GLY A 400 16.06 24.36 22.19
C GLY A 400 15.70 22.89 21.88
N PRO A 401 14.41 22.54 21.86
CA PRO A 401 13.98 21.16 21.61
C PRO A 401 14.40 20.64 20.23
N HIS A 402 15.22 19.60 20.21
CA HIS A 402 15.62 18.88 19.00
C HIS A 402 16.18 17.50 19.35
N LEU A 403 16.24 16.61 18.36
CA LEU A 403 16.97 15.36 18.41
C LEU A 403 18.32 15.54 17.72
N HIS A 404 19.41 15.30 18.44
CA HIS A 404 20.71 15.11 17.81
C HIS A 404 20.90 13.63 17.50
N PHE A 405 21.07 13.31 16.22
CA PHE A 405 21.16 11.95 15.71
C PHE A 405 22.51 11.70 15.05
N GLU A 406 23.22 10.66 15.46
CA GLU A 406 24.50 10.27 14.87
C GLU A 406 24.47 8.87 14.28
N LEU A 407 25.23 8.67 13.20
CA LEU A 407 25.59 7.38 12.67
C LEU A 407 27.10 7.18 12.82
N ARG A 408 27.49 6.05 13.40
CA ARG A 408 28.89 5.65 13.55
C ARG A 408 29.12 4.33 12.81
N VAL A 409 30.09 4.32 11.89
CA VAL A 409 30.52 3.13 11.14
C VAL A 409 32.00 2.87 11.45
N SER A 410 32.29 1.72 12.04
CA SER A 410 33.60 1.34 12.57
C SER A 410 34.22 2.42 13.47
N GLY A 411 33.39 3.04 14.31
CA GLY A 411 33.81 4.11 15.22
C GLY A 411 33.94 5.51 14.60
N GLN A 412 33.78 5.65 13.28
CA GLN A 412 33.82 6.95 12.59
C GLN A 412 32.42 7.53 12.40
N PHE A 413 32.26 8.83 12.65
CA PHE A 413 31.02 9.56 12.34
C PHE A 413 30.79 9.62 10.83
N LYS A 414 29.59 9.27 10.40
CA LYS A 414 29.12 9.36 9.01
C LYS A 414 27.85 10.19 8.96
N ASP A 415 27.58 10.76 7.78
CA ASP A 415 26.34 11.50 7.56
C ASP A 415 25.14 10.56 7.73
N PRO A 416 24.29 10.76 8.75
CA PRO A 416 23.13 9.92 8.99
C PRO A 416 22.06 10.02 7.90
N LEU A 417 22.04 11.09 7.09
CA LEU A 417 21.10 11.20 5.96
C LEU A 417 21.37 10.15 4.88
N ASN A 418 22.59 9.60 4.84
CA ASN A 418 22.97 8.54 3.91
C ASN A 418 22.95 7.15 4.57
N ILE A 419 22.28 6.96 5.72
CA ILE A 419 22.31 5.69 6.46
C ILE A 419 21.86 4.49 5.62
N ALA A 420 20.95 4.71 4.68
CA ALA A 420 20.49 3.76 3.68
C ALA A 420 21.63 3.00 2.95
N GLN A 421 22.74 3.70 2.63
CA GLN A 421 23.87 3.11 1.90
C GLN A 421 24.63 2.05 2.70
N TYR A 422 24.45 2.02 4.02
CA TYR A 422 25.09 1.06 4.93
C TYR A 422 24.20 -0.14 5.25
N SER A 423 23.02 -0.22 4.62
CA SER A 423 22.15 -1.39 4.69
C SER A 423 22.77 -2.55 3.92
N GLU A 424 22.97 -3.68 4.58
CA GLU A 424 23.34 -4.93 3.90
C GLU A 424 22.14 -5.41 3.07
N GLY A 425 22.28 -5.36 1.74
CA GLY A 425 21.25 -5.83 0.82
C GLY A 425 21.08 -7.34 0.90
N ARG A 426 20.15 -7.82 1.74
CA ARG A 426 19.77 -9.23 1.76
C ARG A 426 19.13 -9.58 0.41
N LYS A 427 19.64 -10.59 -0.28
CA LYS A 427 19.00 -11.11 -1.50
C LYS A 427 17.99 -12.19 -1.13
N LEU A 428 16.92 -12.28 -1.91
CA LEU A 428 15.97 -13.36 -1.78
C LEU A 428 16.68 -14.73 -1.99
N PRO A 429 16.50 -15.71 -1.07
CA PRO A 429 17.06 -17.04 -1.24
C PRO A 429 16.58 -17.70 -2.54
N ALA A 430 17.47 -18.42 -3.24
CA ALA A 430 17.14 -19.05 -4.52
C ALA A 430 15.94 -20.02 -4.42
N SER A 431 15.76 -20.69 -3.28
CA SER A 431 14.64 -21.59 -3.01
C SER A 431 13.27 -20.89 -3.02
N GLN A 432 13.22 -19.59 -2.72
CA GLN A 432 11.97 -18.82 -2.63
C GLN A 432 11.62 -18.11 -3.94
N ARG A 433 12.53 -18.14 -4.93
CA ARG A 433 12.44 -17.35 -6.16
C ARG A 433 11.23 -17.69 -7.03
N ALA A 434 10.88 -18.96 -7.17
CA ALA A 434 9.72 -19.36 -7.98
C ALA A 434 8.38 -18.92 -7.35
N GLY A 435 8.27 -18.93 -6.02
CA GLY A 435 7.10 -18.39 -5.32
C GLY A 435 6.99 -16.87 -5.49
N PHE A 436 8.13 -16.19 -5.35
CA PHE A 436 8.24 -14.75 -5.54
C PHE A 436 7.87 -14.29 -6.95
N GLU A 437 8.41 -14.94 -8.00
CA GLU A 437 8.14 -14.58 -9.39
C GLU A 437 6.65 -14.69 -9.76
N ARG A 438 5.90 -15.64 -9.16
CA ARG A 438 4.44 -15.73 -9.33
C ARG A 438 3.71 -14.53 -8.71
N GLN A 439 4.11 -14.11 -7.51
CA GLN A 439 3.51 -12.92 -6.87
C GLN A 439 3.90 -11.63 -7.59
N VAL A 440 5.11 -11.54 -8.16
CA VAL A 440 5.52 -10.42 -9.01
C VAL A 440 4.61 -10.30 -10.23
N ALA A 441 4.26 -11.42 -10.88
CA ALA A 441 3.37 -11.40 -12.04
C ALA A 441 1.99 -10.84 -11.69
N LEU A 442 1.40 -11.25 -10.57
CA LEU A 442 0.12 -10.71 -10.06
C LEU A 442 0.24 -9.22 -9.70
N SER A 443 1.31 -8.85 -8.99
CA SER A 443 1.56 -7.46 -8.59
C SER A 443 1.67 -6.52 -9.79
N ARG A 444 2.30 -6.97 -10.89
CA ARG A 444 2.37 -6.18 -12.13
C ARG A 444 0.99 -5.91 -12.72
N ILE A 445 0.10 -6.91 -12.73
CA ILE A 445 -1.27 -6.74 -13.24
C ILE A 445 -2.00 -5.70 -12.39
N ASN A 446 -1.95 -5.83 -11.07
CA ASN A 446 -2.62 -4.92 -10.15
C ASN A 446 -2.06 -3.49 -10.22
N LEU A 447 -0.74 -3.32 -10.30
CA LEU A 447 -0.11 -2.00 -10.43
C LEU A 447 -0.39 -1.34 -11.77
N ASN A 448 -0.44 -2.10 -12.87
CA ASN A 448 -0.86 -1.56 -14.17
C ASN A 448 -2.32 -1.08 -14.12
N ALA A 449 -3.23 -1.85 -13.50
CA ALA A 449 -4.61 -1.43 -13.29
C ALA A 449 -4.67 -0.13 -12.45
N ALA A 450 -3.90 -0.07 -11.36
CA ALA A 450 -3.82 1.12 -10.51
C ALA A 450 -3.33 2.36 -11.27
N ALA A 451 -2.36 2.21 -12.17
CA ALA A 451 -1.88 3.29 -13.03
C ALA A 451 -2.95 3.78 -14.04
N THR A 452 -3.87 2.91 -14.45
CA THR A 452 -4.95 3.26 -15.40
C THR A 452 -6.16 3.95 -14.76
N ILE A 453 -6.45 3.70 -13.46
CA ILE A 453 -7.52 4.41 -12.72
C ILE A 453 -7.34 5.94 -12.80
N GLN A 454 -6.09 6.37 -12.88
CA GLN A 454 -5.69 7.76 -13.05
C GLN A 454 -6.12 8.38 -14.40
N GLN A 455 -6.27 7.60 -15.47
CA GLN A 455 -6.60 8.15 -16.79
C GLN A 455 -8.09 8.50 -16.91
N ALA A 456 -8.96 7.84 -16.14
CA ALA A 456 -10.40 8.04 -16.21
C ALA A 456 -10.91 9.23 -15.37
N SER A 457 -10.14 9.72 -14.39
CA SER A 457 -10.52 10.83 -13.50
C SER A 457 -9.95 12.20 -13.92
N ALA A 458 -9.11 12.23 -14.95
CA ALA A 458 -8.48 13.44 -15.50
C ALA A 458 -9.08 13.86 -16.88
N GLN A 459 -10.12 13.17 -17.34
CA GLN A 459 -11.01 13.58 -18.44
C GLN A 459 -12.34 14.04 -17.83
#